data_AF-A0A0E3K271-F1
#
_entry.id   AF-A0A0E3K271-F1
#
_cell.length_a   1.000
_cell.length_b   1.000
_cell.length_c   1.000
_cell.angle_alpha   90.00
_cell.angle_beta   90.00
_cell.angle_gamma   90.00
#
_symmetry.space_group_name_H-M   'P 1'
#
loop_
_entity.id
_entity.type
_entity.pdbx_description
1 polymer ?
#
loop_
_entity_poly.entity_id
_entity_poly.type
_entity_poly.pdbx_seq_one_letter_code
_entity_poly.pdbx_strand_id
1 'polypeptide(L)'
;MKSVIIYYFSGTGNTELVKNMIEKGLSNNEYDVTVVKIEDVLKKKLKIEVEKYDLVGIGSQVIGFGVPNIVNDFVKVLPKTKGKKVFIFRTAGGVVPKNYNCSKPMIRKLSRKGYKVFYERIFSIASNWIIKFDDQIVKKLYEATSKKAEIMCREIISGKERRLKIGIGLKAVMEFAIFASSRLIPLTGKDLTISKECVHCGLCIKNCPVENIYEKKGKIKFGLSCNGCMRCVYSCPKVAIKYRHLKFFSVPGGYNIKKVLSKTYDQSKMPDKVPPFFNRYIEDDTM
;
A
#
# COMPACT_ATOMS: atom_id res chain seq x y z
N MET A 1 -24.20 -11.69 -12.60
CA MET A 1 -23.09 -11.56 -11.63
C MET A 1 -22.60 -10.13 -11.66
N LYS A 2 -22.47 -9.43 -10.52
CA LYS A 2 -21.89 -8.07 -10.51
C LYS A 2 -20.39 -8.18 -10.72
N SER A 3 -19.78 -7.23 -11.41
CA SER A 3 -18.36 -7.26 -11.74
C SER A 3 -17.58 -6.14 -11.06
N VAL A 4 -16.37 -6.45 -10.61
CA VAL A 4 -15.47 -5.50 -9.95
C VAL A 4 -14.07 -5.66 -10.50
N ILE A 5 -13.43 -4.53 -10.81
CA ILE A 5 -12.00 -4.49 -11.11
C ILE A 5 -11.24 -3.83 -9.97
N ILE A 6 -10.25 -4.53 -9.43
CA ILE A 6 -9.39 -4.04 -8.36
C ILE A 6 -8.01 -3.74 -8.92
N TYR A 7 -7.68 -2.45 -8.96
CA TYR A 7 -6.34 -1.98 -9.25
C TYR A 7 -5.55 -1.86 -7.95
N TYR A 8 -4.34 -2.42 -7.87
CA TYR A 8 -3.55 -2.32 -6.65
C TYR A 8 -2.06 -2.10 -6.89
N PHE A 9 -1.41 -1.49 -5.90
CA PHE A 9 0.04 -1.41 -5.79
C PHE A 9 0.52 -1.94 -4.45
N SER A 10 1.48 -2.87 -4.47
CA SER A 10 2.14 -3.35 -3.26
C SER A 10 3.66 -3.45 -3.44
N GLY A 11 4.40 -2.76 -2.59
CA GLY A 11 5.85 -2.83 -2.53
C GLY A 11 6.33 -4.09 -1.84
N THR A 12 5.79 -4.37 -0.65
CA THR A 12 6.29 -5.45 0.23
C THR A 12 5.24 -6.51 0.59
N GLY A 13 4.05 -6.48 -0.02
CA GLY A 13 3.05 -7.54 0.11
C GLY A 13 1.91 -7.28 1.11
N ASN A 14 2.01 -6.29 2.02
CA ASN A 14 0.88 -5.97 2.93
C ASN A 14 -0.40 -5.64 2.16
N THR A 15 -0.32 -4.75 1.16
CA THR A 15 -1.49 -4.38 0.34
C THR A 15 -1.98 -5.54 -0.51
N GLU A 16 -1.08 -6.42 -0.95
CA GLU A 16 -1.45 -7.63 -1.69
C GLU A 16 -2.23 -8.61 -0.81
N LEU A 17 -1.85 -8.77 0.47
CA LEU A 17 -2.62 -9.58 1.44
C LEU A 17 -4.04 -9.02 1.63
N VAL A 18 -4.18 -7.73 1.87
CA VAL A 18 -5.51 -7.09 2.00
C VAL A 18 -6.31 -7.20 0.71
N LYS A 19 -5.67 -7.03 -0.45
CA LYS A 19 -6.30 -7.25 -1.75
C LYS A 19 -6.85 -8.67 -1.85
N ASN A 20 -6.05 -9.69 -1.53
CA ASN A 20 -6.48 -11.09 -1.57
C ASN A 20 -7.67 -11.35 -0.62
N MET A 21 -7.68 -10.74 0.57
CA MET A 21 -8.82 -10.84 1.50
C MET A 21 -10.09 -10.21 0.91
N ILE A 22 -9.97 -9.03 0.29
CA ILE A 22 -11.10 -8.34 -0.35
C ILE A 22 -11.60 -9.10 -1.58
N GLU A 23 -10.70 -9.59 -2.42
CA GLU A 23 -11.02 -10.43 -3.58
C GLU A 23 -11.80 -11.67 -3.16
N LYS A 24 -11.28 -12.43 -2.19
CA LYS A 24 -11.99 -13.59 -1.64
C LYS A 24 -13.36 -13.21 -1.06
N GLY A 25 -13.43 -12.12 -0.29
CA GLY A 25 -14.67 -11.65 0.32
C GLY A 25 -15.72 -11.27 -0.72
N LEU A 26 -15.34 -10.59 -1.80
CA LEU A 26 -16.26 -10.23 -2.89
C LEU A 26 -16.66 -11.45 -3.73
N SER A 27 -15.73 -12.33 -4.07
CA SER A 27 -16.03 -13.57 -4.81
C SER A 27 -16.97 -14.50 -4.04
N ASN A 28 -16.81 -14.63 -2.72
CA ASN A 28 -17.73 -15.39 -1.86
C ASN A 28 -19.15 -14.79 -1.81
N ASN A 29 -19.33 -13.55 -2.27
CA ASN A 29 -20.62 -12.88 -2.39
C ASN A 29 -21.01 -12.66 -3.86
N GLU A 30 -20.58 -13.59 -4.74
CA GLU A 30 -21.00 -13.66 -6.14
C GLU A 30 -20.63 -12.41 -6.97
N TYR A 31 -19.47 -11.81 -6.69
CA TYR A 31 -18.85 -10.84 -7.60
C TYR A 31 -17.84 -11.53 -8.51
N ASP A 32 -17.86 -11.16 -9.79
CA ASP A 32 -16.77 -11.39 -10.71
C ASP A 32 -15.64 -10.42 -10.41
N VAL A 33 -14.51 -10.90 -9.88
CA VAL A 33 -13.41 -10.05 -9.43
C VAL A 33 -12.24 -10.15 -10.42
N THR A 34 -11.97 -9.07 -11.14
CA THR A 34 -10.73 -8.90 -11.90
C THR A 34 -9.71 -8.14 -11.06
N VAL A 35 -8.48 -8.63 -10.98
CA VAL A 35 -7.38 -7.96 -10.27
C VAL A 35 -6.29 -7.53 -11.24
N VAL A 36 -5.86 -6.27 -11.13
CA VAL A 36 -4.82 -5.68 -11.97
C VAL A 36 -3.78 -4.95 -11.13
N LYS A 37 -2.49 -5.24 -11.37
CA LYS A 37 -1.40 -4.42 -10.83
C LYS A 37 -1.33 -3.11 -11.62
N ILE A 38 -1.26 -1.97 -10.93
CA ILE A 38 -1.20 -0.68 -11.62
C ILE A 38 0.04 -0.55 -12.51
N GLU A 39 1.11 -1.27 -12.19
CA GLU A 39 2.33 -1.32 -12.99
C GLU A 39 2.08 -1.86 -14.39
N ASP A 40 1.20 -2.85 -14.54
CA ASP A 40 0.92 -3.45 -15.84
C ASP A 40 0.13 -2.49 -16.74
N VAL A 41 -0.72 -1.65 -16.14
CA VAL A 41 -1.39 -0.54 -16.84
C VAL A 41 -0.37 0.52 -17.27
N LEU A 42 0.47 0.97 -16.34
CA LEU A 42 1.45 2.04 -16.60
C LEU A 42 2.52 1.64 -17.61
N LYS A 43 2.88 0.35 -17.66
CA LYS A 43 3.77 -0.24 -18.66
C LYS A 43 3.05 -0.60 -19.97
N LYS A 44 1.81 -0.14 -20.16
CA LYS A 44 0.97 -0.38 -21.35
C LYS A 44 0.77 -1.86 -21.71
N LYS A 45 0.89 -2.76 -20.73
CA LYS A 45 0.64 -4.19 -20.91
C LYS A 45 -0.85 -4.52 -20.88
N LEU A 46 -1.64 -3.69 -20.18
CA LEU A 46 -3.08 -3.85 -20.04
C LEU A 46 -3.79 -2.53 -20.34
N LYS A 47 -4.91 -2.63 -21.07
CA LYS A 47 -5.81 -1.51 -21.32
C LYS A 47 -6.72 -1.28 -20.11
N ILE A 48 -7.11 -0.02 -19.90
CA ILE A 48 -8.02 0.37 -18.82
C ILE A 48 -9.45 0.30 -19.36
N GLU A 49 -10.25 -0.62 -18.81
CA GLU A 49 -11.63 -0.86 -19.28
C GLU A 49 -12.64 -0.76 -18.13
N VAL A 50 -12.54 0.31 -17.32
CA VAL A 50 -13.38 0.52 -16.12
C VAL A 50 -14.89 0.51 -16.39
N GLU A 51 -15.32 0.78 -17.63
CA GLU A 51 -16.74 0.79 -17.99
C GLU A 51 -17.37 -0.59 -18.05
N LYS A 52 -16.57 -1.65 -18.28
CA LYS A 52 -17.03 -3.04 -18.26
C LYS A 52 -17.40 -3.55 -16.88
N TYR A 53 -17.02 -2.81 -15.84
CA TYR A 53 -17.16 -3.22 -14.45
C TYR A 53 -18.20 -2.38 -13.72
N ASP A 54 -19.02 -2.99 -12.87
CA ASP A 54 -19.98 -2.27 -12.02
C ASP A 54 -19.27 -1.41 -10.96
N LEU A 55 -18.09 -1.87 -10.51
CA LEU A 55 -17.36 -1.29 -9.41
C LEU A 55 -15.84 -1.25 -9.67
N VAL A 56 -15.17 -0.22 -9.17
CA VAL A 56 -13.71 -0.11 -9.21
C VAL A 56 -13.13 -0.08 -7.79
N GLY A 57 -12.15 -0.93 -7.52
CA GLY A 57 -11.33 -0.90 -6.31
C GLY A 57 -9.96 -0.29 -6.59
N ILE A 58 -9.45 0.54 -5.67
CA ILE A 58 -8.07 1.03 -5.71
C ILE A 58 -7.37 0.72 -4.38
N GLY A 59 -6.32 -0.11 -4.45
CA GLY A 59 -5.51 -0.54 -3.32
C GLY A 59 -4.11 0.06 -3.34
N SER A 60 -3.64 0.63 -2.22
CA SER A 60 -2.25 1.09 -2.13
C SER A 60 -1.69 1.07 -0.71
N GLN A 61 -0.39 0.88 -0.57
CA GLN A 61 0.32 1.27 0.65
C GLN A 61 0.32 2.79 0.85
N VAL A 62 0.44 3.23 2.11
CA VAL A 62 0.71 4.62 2.49
C VAL A 62 2.22 4.82 2.60
N ILE A 63 2.76 5.82 1.91
CA ILE A 63 4.17 6.24 2.02
C ILE A 63 4.20 7.76 2.19
N GLY A 64 4.97 8.25 3.16
CA GLY A 64 5.07 9.69 3.44
C GLY A 64 3.70 10.35 3.72
N PHE A 65 2.82 9.67 4.44
CA PHE A 65 1.44 10.08 4.73
C PHE A 65 0.51 10.19 3.52
N GLY A 66 0.97 9.88 2.30
CA GLY A 66 0.19 9.92 1.07
C GLY A 66 0.15 8.58 0.35
N VAL A 67 -0.38 8.58 -0.87
CA VAL A 67 -0.20 7.46 -1.81
C VAL A 67 1.10 7.64 -2.60
N PRO A 68 1.83 6.56 -2.94
CA PRO A 68 3.02 6.61 -3.79
C PRO A 68 2.77 7.32 -5.13
N ASN A 69 3.79 7.96 -5.69
CA ASN A 69 3.68 8.69 -6.96
C ASN A 69 3.18 7.81 -8.11
N ILE A 70 3.56 6.53 -8.15
CA ILE A 70 3.05 5.58 -9.13
C ILE A 70 1.52 5.43 -9.12
N VAL A 71 0.87 5.55 -7.95
CA VAL A 71 -0.59 5.53 -7.84
C VAL A 71 -1.19 6.83 -8.36
N ASN A 72 -0.54 7.96 -8.11
CA ASN A 72 -0.94 9.23 -8.71
C ASN A 72 -0.84 9.19 -10.24
N ASP A 73 0.20 8.57 -10.78
CA ASP A 73 0.39 8.41 -12.22
C ASP A 73 -0.66 7.47 -12.83
N PHE A 74 -0.97 6.38 -12.14
CA PHE A 74 -2.10 5.51 -12.50
C PHE A 74 -3.43 6.28 -12.56
N VAL A 75 -3.72 7.09 -11.55
CA VAL A 75 -4.97 7.89 -11.51
C VAL A 75 -5.02 8.93 -12.64
N LYS A 76 -3.87 9.44 -13.12
CA LYS A 76 -3.83 10.36 -14.27
C LYS A 76 -4.28 9.67 -15.56
N VAL A 77 -3.89 8.41 -15.77
CA VAL A 77 -4.21 7.66 -17.00
C VAL A 77 -5.60 7.03 -17.01
N LEU A 78 -6.28 6.95 -15.87
CA LEU A 78 -7.69 6.52 -15.81
C LEU A 78 -8.58 7.37 -16.75
N PRO A 79 -9.52 6.77 -17.49
CA PRO A 79 -10.45 7.51 -18.33
C PRO A 79 -11.41 8.36 -17.49
N LYS A 80 -12.05 9.34 -18.13
CA LYS A 80 -13.21 10.02 -17.55
C LYS A 80 -14.41 9.08 -17.55
N THR A 81 -15.27 9.19 -16.54
CA THR A 81 -16.48 8.37 -16.38
C THR A 81 -17.67 9.26 -15.98
N LYS A 82 -18.89 8.72 -15.96
CA LYS A 82 -20.09 9.40 -15.46
C LYS A 82 -20.61 8.72 -14.20
N GLY A 83 -19.98 9.01 -13.06
CA GLY A 83 -20.44 8.53 -11.74
C GLY A 83 -19.96 7.13 -11.36
N LYS A 84 -18.89 6.59 -11.99
CA LYS A 84 -18.39 5.25 -11.68
C LYS A 84 -18.03 5.12 -10.20
N LYS A 85 -18.64 4.17 -9.50
CA LYS A 85 -18.42 3.95 -8.07
C LYS A 85 -17.01 3.40 -7.82
N VAL A 86 -16.34 3.95 -6.82
CA VAL A 86 -14.99 3.54 -6.42
C VAL A 86 -14.94 3.29 -4.92
N PHE A 87 -14.32 2.19 -4.52
CA PHE A 87 -13.85 1.98 -3.15
C PHE A 87 -12.32 2.03 -3.08
N ILE A 88 -11.78 2.46 -1.95
CA ILE A 88 -10.34 2.58 -1.74
C ILE A 88 -9.93 1.85 -0.46
N PHE A 89 -8.93 0.98 -0.55
CA PHE A 89 -8.27 0.41 0.63
C PHE A 89 -6.81 0.81 0.67
N ARG A 90 -6.29 1.03 1.89
CA ARG A 90 -4.87 1.30 2.09
C ARG A 90 -4.27 0.41 3.14
N THR A 91 -2.97 0.18 3.06
CA THR A 91 -2.19 -0.40 4.15
C THR A 91 -1.18 0.59 4.68
N ALA A 92 -1.13 0.78 5.99
CA ALA A 92 -0.20 1.68 6.65
C ALA A 92 0.45 1.01 7.86
N GLY A 93 1.63 1.49 8.25
CA GLY A 93 2.26 1.16 9.52
C GLY A 93 1.49 1.69 10.74
N GLY A 94 0.36 2.37 10.54
CA GLY A 94 -0.56 2.69 11.63
C GLY A 94 -1.89 3.24 11.14
N VAL A 95 -2.97 2.90 11.84
CA VAL A 95 -4.32 3.42 11.59
C VAL A 95 -4.58 4.54 12.58
N VAL A 96 -4.17 5.75 12.19
CA VAL A 96 -4.20 6.94 13.05
C VAL A 96 -4.70 8.16 12.25
N PRO A 97 -5.25 9.20 12.91
CA PRO A 97 -5.79 10.39 12.23
C PRO A 97 -4.86 11.03 11.20
N LYS A 98 -3.54 11.03 11.45
CA LYS A 98 -2.53 11.55 10.52
C LYS A 98 -2.54 10.83 9.15
N ASN A 99 -2.93 9.56 9.11
CA ASN A 99 -3.04 8.79 7.86
C ASN A 99 -4.41 8.92 7.18
N TYR A 100 -5.43 9.51 7.83
CA TYR A 100 -6.78 9.60 7.26
C TYR A 100 -6.83 10.53 6.03
N ASN A 101 -5.86 11.43 5.91
CA ASN A 101 -5.74 12.34 4.77
C ASN A 101 -5.06 11.73 3.53
N CYS A 102 -4.46 10.53 3.63
CA CYS A 102 -3.53 10.00 2.63
C CYS A 102 -4.08 9.87 1.20
N SER A 103 -5.40 9.70 1.07
CA SER A 103 -6.07 9.56 -0.23
C SER A 103 -6.86 10.80 -0.64
N LYS A 104 -6.94 11.86 0.18
CA LYS A 104 -7.75 13.04 -0.18
C LYS A 104 -7.30 13.71 -1.48
N PRO A 105 -6.00 13.91 -1.76
CA PRO A 105 -5.57 14.43 -3.05
C PRO A 105 -5.95 13.51 -4.22
N MET A 106 -5.81 12.19 -4.05
CA MET A 106 -6.20 11.20 -5.05
C MET A 106 -7.71 11.22 -5.32
N ILE A 107 -8.53 11.27 -4.28
CA ILE A 107 -9.99 11.31 -4.38
C ILE A 107 -10.46 12.56 -5.13
N ARG A 108 -9.83 13.72 -4.92
CA ARG A 108 -10.13 14.93 -5.69
C ARG A 108 -9.79 14.77 -7.17
N LYS A 109 -8.71 14.05 -7.53
CA LYS A 109 -8.37 13.76 -8.93
C LYS A 109 -9.38 12.81 -9.57
N LEU A 110 -9.78 11.76 -8.84
CA LEU A 110 -10.83 10.82 -9.26
C LEU A 110 -12.17 11.52 -9.47
N SER A 111 -12.59 12.38 -8.54
CA SER A 111 -13.84 13.14 -8.65
C SER A 111 -13.86 14.05 -9.88
N ARG A 112 -12.76 14.74 -10.21
CA ARG A 112 -12.65 15.53 -11.46
C ARG A 112 -12.74 14.70 -12.74
N LYS A 113 -12.48 13.39 -12.65
CA LYS A 113 -12.67 12.43 -13.75
C LYS A 113 -14.04 11.75 -13.72
N GLY A 114 -14.96 12.21 -12.85
CA GLY A 114 -16.33 11.71 -12.76
C GLY A 114 -16.51 10.44 -11.92
N TYR A 115 -15.50 9.99 -11.19
CA TYR A 115 -15.63 8.85 -10.28
C TYR A 115 -16.27 9.25 -8.95
N LYS A 116 -17.18 8.41 -8.42
CA LYS A 116 -17.80 8.57 -7.10
C LYS A 116 -17.10 7.65 -6.08
N VAL A 117 -16.15 8.20 -5.32
CA VAL A 117 -15.53 7.49 -4.19
C VAL A 117 -16.50 7.45 -3.01
N PHE A 118 -17.18 6.33 -2.81
CA PHE A 118 -18.20 6.16 -1.76
C PHE A 118 -17.66 5.46 -0.50
N TYR A 119 -16.62 4.63 -0.65
CA TYR A 119 -16.07 3.84 0.45
C TYR A 119 -14.55 3.97 0.51
N GLU A 120 -14.00 4.16 1.71
CA GLU A 120 -12.57 4.14 1.95
C GLU A 120 -12.21 3.59 3.34
N ARG A 121 -11.18 2.72 3.42
CA ARG A 121 -10.65 2.16 4.68
C ARG A 121 -9.12 2.09 4.69
N ILE A 122 -8.52 2.10 5.89
CA ILE A 122 -7.09 1.86 6.12
C ILE A 122 -6.95 0.62 6.98
N PHE A 123 -6.01 -0.24 6.60
CA PHE A 123 -5.64 -1.47 7.29
C PHE A 123 -4.20 -1.39 7.80
N SER A 124 -3.88 -2.18 8.81
CA SER A 124 -2.50 -2.35 9.28
C SER A 124 -2.24 -3.82 9.58
N ILE A 125 -1.20 -4.35 8.94
CA ILE A 125 -0.71 -5.73 9.17
C ILE A 125 0.68 -5.65 9.82
N ALA A 126 1.56 -4.83 9.23
CA ALA A 126 2.92 -4.66 9.70
C ALA A 126 3.51 -3.31 9.24
N SER A 127 4.66 -2.94 9.78
CA SER A 127 5.49 -1.83 9.30
C SER A 127 6.71 -2.34 8.54
N ASN A 128 7.04 -1.66 7.43
CA ASN A 128 8.06 -2.05 6.44
C ASN A 128 9.01 -0.89 6.09
N TRP A 129 9.05 0.15 6.92
CA TRP A 129 9.91 1.32 6.74
C TRP A 129 10.73 1.57 8.01
N ILE A 130 10.11 2.08 9.08
CA ILE A 130 10.87 2.64 10.21
C ILE A 130 10.87 1.69 11.41
N ILE A 131 9.68 1.22 11.80
CA ILE A 131 9.51 0.45 13.04
C ILE A 131 9.33 -1.03 12.69
N LYS A 132 10.08 -1.92 13.32
CA LYS A 132 9.77 -3.36 13.30
C LYS A 132 8.66 -3.64 14.30
N PHE A 133 7.60 -4.29 13.85
CA PHE A 133 6.62 -4.84 14.78
C PHE A 133 7.04 -6.25 15.16
N ASP A 134 6.77 -6.61 16.41
CA ASP A 134 6.91 -7.98 16.89
C ASP A 134 6.02 -8.92 16.06
N ASP A 135 6.48 -10.15 15.86
CA ASP A 135 5.79 -11.12 15.01
C ASP A 135 4.38 -11.44 15.57
N GLN A 136 4.18 -11.43 16.89
CA GLN A 136 2.88 -11.63 17.52
C GLN A 136 1.93 -10.46 17.29
N ILE A 137 2.44 -9.22 17.35
CA ILE A 137 1.69 -8.02 17.00
C ILE A 137 1.24 -8.10 15.55
N VAL A 138 2.13 -8.48 14.63
CA VAL A 138 1.80 -8.64 13.21
C VAL A 138 0.69 -9.66 13.01
N LYS A 139 0.69 -10.77 13.76
CA LYS A 139 -0.39 -11.76 13.70
C LYS A 139 -1.73 -11.22 14.18
N LYS A 140 -1.78 -10.59 15.36
CA LYS A 140 -3.02 -9.98 15.87
C LYS A 140 -3.55 -8.89 14.94
N LEU A 141 -2.66 -8.10 14.36
CA LEU A 141 -3.00 -7.12 13.31
C LEU A 141 -3.53 -7.78 12.04
N TYR A 142 -2.95 -8.91 11.62
CA TYR A 142 -3.41 -9.70 10.48
C TYR A 142 -4.81 -10.28 10.71
N GLU A 143 -5.07 -10.87 11.88
CA GLU A 143 -6.38 -11.41 12.28
C GLU A 143 -7.45 -10.31 12.29
N ALA A 144 -7.16 -9.18 12.95
CA ALA A 144 -8.05 -8.01 12.95
C ALA A 144 -8.27 -7.46 11.53
N THR A 145 -7.21 -7.42 10.71
CA THR A 145 -7.30 -7.00 9.30
C THR A 145 -8.21 -7.92 8.50
N SER A 146 -8.12 -9.24 8.68
CA SER A 146 -8.98 -10.22 7.98
C SER A 146 -10.46 -9.98 8.31
N LYS A 147 -10.80 -9.88 9.60
CA LYS A 147 -12.17 -9.57 10.05
C LYS A 147 -12.66 -8.24 9.46
N LYS A 148 -11.81 -7.22 9.47
CA LYS A 148 -12.12 -5.88 8.93
C LYS A 148 -12.25 -5.86 7.40
N ALA A 149 -11.54 -6.73 6.68
CA ALA A 149 -11.68 -6.88 5.24
C ALA A 149 -13.04 -7.51 4.87
N GLU A 150 -13.49 -8.50 5.64
CA GLU A 150 -14.84 -9.07 5.49
C GLU A 150 -15.94 -8.04 5.77
N ILE A 151 -15.79 -7.25 6.85
CA ILE A 151 -16.70 -6.12 7.14
C ILE A 151 -16.72 -5.15 5.96
N MET A 152 -15.55 -4.76 5.43
CA MET A 152 -15.46 -3.87 4.29
C MET A 152 -16.20 -4.43 3.07
N CYS A 153 -16.08 -5.74 2.78
CA CYS A 153 -16.82 -6.37 1.68
C CYS A 153 -18.33 -6.27 1.88
N ARG A 154 -18.84 -6.63 3.08
CA ARG A 154 -20.27 -6.52 3.40
C ARG A 154 -20.79 -5.09 3.24
N GLU A 155 -20.03 -4.11 3.71
CA GLU A 155 -20.40 -2.69 3.61
C GLU A 155 -20.36 -2.17 2.16
N ILE A 156 -19.40 -2.62 1.35
CA ILE A 156 -19.35 -2.30 -0.08
C ILE A 156 -20.57 -2.87 -0.81
N ILE A 157 -20.91 -4.13 -0.52
CA ILE A 157 -22.02 -4.85 -1.16
C ILE A 157 -23.36 -4.19 -0.84
N SER A 158 -23.58 -3.80 0.43
CA SER A 158 -24.78 -3.09 0.85
C SER A 158 -24.83 -1.63 0.40
N GLY A 159 -23.76 -1.12 -0.20
CA GLY A 159 -23.67 0.26 -0.66
C GLY A 159 -23.49 1.29 0.46
N LYS A 160 -23.10 0.85 1.67
CA LYS A 160 -22.83 1.75 2.80
C LYS A 160 -21.73 2.73 2.42
N GLU A 161 -21.99 4.02 2.60
CA GLU A 161 -20.98 5.05 2.38
C GLU A 161 -20.06 5.16 3.60
N ARG A 162 -18.75 5.18 3.37
CA ARG A 162 -17.75 5.34 4.44
C ARG A 162 -16.61 6.20 3.97
N ARG A 163 -16.43 7.35 4.61
CA ARG A 163 -15.35 8.29 4.33
C ARG A 163 -14.58 8.59 5.60
N LEU A 164 -13.24 8.56 5.51
CA LEU A 164 -12.40 8.94 6.65
C LEU A 164 -12.55 10.44 6.90
N LYS A 165 -12.90 10.80 8.14
CA LYS A 165 -13.04 12.18 8.57
C LYS A 165 -11.78 12.62 9.31
N ILE A 166 -11.38 13.87 9.10
CA ILE A 166 -10.21 14.48 9.74
C ILE A 166 -10.54 15.95 10.02
N GLY A 167 -10.12 16.46 11.17
CA GLY A 167 -10.33 17.88 11.53
C GLY A 167 -9.63 18.82 10.56
N ILE A 168 -10.20 20.02 10.37
CA ILE A 168 -9.78 20.98 9.32
C ILE A 168 -8.31 21.39 9.48
N GLY A 169 -7.87 21.69 10.72
CA GLY A 169 -6.47 22.07 10.98
C GLY A 169 -5.49 20.94 10.65
N LEU A 170 -5.75 19.73 11.15
CA LEU A 170 -4.90 18.57 10.86
C LEU A 170 -4.93 18.22 9.36
N LYS A 171 -6.06 18.41 8.67
CA LYS A 171 -6.16 18.24 7.22
C LYS A 171 -5.14 19.13 6.50
N ALA A 172 -5.09 20.44 6.80
CA ALA A 172 -4.17 21.37 6.15
C ALA A 172 -2.70 20.97 6.37
N VAL A 173 -2.33 20.65 7.61
CA VAL A 173 -0.98 20.18 7.96
C VAL A 173 -0.62 18.91 7.18
N MET A 174 -1.53 17.93 7.15
CA MET A 174 -1.28 16.69 6.44
C MET A 174 -1.26 16.86 4.92
N GLU A 175 -2.00 17.82 4.35
CA GLU A 175 -1.91 18.12 2.92
C GLU A 175 -0.54 18.68 2.54
N PHE A 176 0.00 19.59 3.34
CA PHE A 176 1.38 20.07 3.18
C PHE A 176 2.40 18.94 3.35
N ALA A 177 2.23 18.10 4.37
CA ALA A 177 3.12 16.96 4.61
C ALA A 177 3.13 15.97 3.41
N ILE A 178 1.96 15.68 2.82
CA ILE A 178 1.84 14.85 1.62
C ILE A 178 2.54 15.52 0.42
N PHE A 179 2.35 16.83 0.25
CA PHE A 179 2.99 17.59 -0.83
C PHE A 179 4.52 17.57 -0.71
N ALA A 180 5.05 17.84 0.48
CA ALA A 180 6.48 17.83 0.75
C ALA A 180 7.05 16.41 0.59
N SER A 181 6.41 15.41 1.20
CA SER A 181 6.88 14.01 1.14
C SER A 181 6.91 13.48 -0.30
N SER A 182 5.92 13.81 -1.13
CA SER A 182 5.87 13.38 -2.54
C SER A 182 7.07 13.86 -3.38
N ARG A 183 7.73 14.96 -2.97
CA ARG A 183 8.95 15.52 -3.58
C ARG A 183 10.23 14.99 -2.96
N LEU A 184 10.20 14.65 -1.67
CA LEU A 184 11.36 14.16 -0.92
C LEU A 184 11.58 12.66 -1.07
N ILE A 185 10.51 11.85 -1.20
CA ILE A 185 10.61 10.38 -1.36
C ILE A 185 11.54 9.98 -2.52
N PRO A 186 11.49 10.61 -3.71
CA PRO A 186 12.40 10.26 -4.78
C PRO A 186 13.89 10.43 -4.42
N LEU A 187 14.22 11.38 -3.54
CA LEU A 187 15.58 11.61 -3.05
C LEU A 187 16.08 10.46 -2.19
N THR A 188 15.20 9.76 -1.46
CA THR A 188 15.62 8.59 -0.68
C THR A 188 16.14 7.48 -1.58
N GLY A 189 15.63 7.39 -2.82
CA GLY A 189 16.17 6.49 -3.84
C GLY A 189 17.67 6.65 -4.07
N LYS A 190 18.19 7.89 -4.08
CA LYS A 190 19.61 8.17 -4.28
C LYS A 190 20.50 7.78 -3.10
N ASP A 191 19.93 7.68 -1.90
CA ASP A 191 20.67 7.25 -0.72
C ASP A 191 20.83 5.72 -0.65
N LEU A 192 20.11 4.97 -1.50
CA LEU A 192 20.29 3.53 -1.61
C LEU A 192 21.66 3.20 -2.21
N THR A 193 22.31 2.23 -1.59
CA THR A 193 23.60 1.68 -2.00
C THR A 193 23.54 0.16 -2.04
N ILE A 194 24.51 -0.45 -2.70
CA ILE A 194 24.67 -1.90 -2.81
C ILE A 194 25.94 -2.31 -2.10
N SER A 195 25.82 -3.30 -1.23
CA SER A 195 26.93 -3.90 -0.51
C SER A 195 27.55 -5.07 -1.28
N LYS A 196 28.71 -5.55 -0.78
CA LYS A 196 29.51 -6.62 -1.41
C LYS A 196 28.80 -7.97 -1.49
N GLU A 197 27.73 -8.17 -0.71
CA GLU A 197 26.93 -9.40 -0.75
C GLU A 197 26.07 -9.52 -2.03
N CYS A 198 26.07 -8.49 -2.88
CA CYS A 198 25.35 -8.53 -4.15
C CYS A 198 25.91 -9.58 -5.10
N VAL A 199 25.05 -10.49 -5.55
CA VAL A 199 25.36 -11.53 -6.54
C VAL A 199 24.93 -11.14 -7.96
N HIS A 200 24.70 -9.85 -8.22
CA HIS A 200 24.34 -9.31 -9.54
C HIS A 200 23.14 -10.00 -10.24
N CYS A 201 22.19 -10.55 -9.48
CA CYS A 201 21.02 -11.26 -10.03
C CYS A 201 20.01 -10.41 -10.83
N GLY A 202 20.15 -9.08 -10.89
CA GLY A 202 19.28 -8.18 -11.67
C GLY A 202 17.83 -8.01 -11.17
N LEU A 203 17.39 -8.72 -10.13
CA LEU A 203 16.01 -8.68 -9.63
C LEU A 203 15.54 -7.27 -9.24
N CYS A 204 16.41 -6.47 -8.62
CA CYS A 204 16.07 -5.11 -8.21
C CYS A 204 15.79 -4.17 -9.40
N ILE A 205 16.54 -4.32 -10.49
CA ILE A 205 16.33 -3.58 -11.75
C ILE A 205 15.01 -4.04 -12.37
N LYS A 206 14.86 -5.35 -12.60
CA LYS A 206 13.68 -5.95 -13.26
C LYS A 206 12.37 -5.62 -12.54
N ASN A 207 12.37 -5.67 -11.20
CA ASN A 207 11.15 -5.53 -10.41
C ASN A 207 10.88 -4.09 -9.94
N CYS A 208 11.75 -3.13 -10.26
CA CYS A 208 11.51 -1.73 -9.91
C CYS A 208 10.24 -1.23 -10.64
N PRO A 209 9.19 -0.83 -9.91
CA PRO A 209 7.92 -0.46 -10.53
C PRO A 209 7.99 0.87 -11.27
N VAL A 210 9.03 1.68 -11.00
CA VAL A 210 9.23 3.05 -11.49
C VAL A 210 10.59 3.21 -12.18
N GLU A 211 11.24 2.09 -12.53
CA GLU A 211 12.50 2.07 -13.30
C GLU A 211 13.61 2.96 -12.71
N ASN A 212 13.63 3.10 -11.38
CA ASN A 212 14.59 3.92 -10.67
C ASN A 212 15.98 3.27 -10.56
N ILE A 213 16.08 1.96 -10.79
CA ILE A 213 17.32 1.19 -10.61
C ILE A 213 17.78 0.73 -11.98
N TYR A 214 19.02 1.03 -12.32
CA TYR A 214 19.61 0.73 -13.63
C TYR A 214 21.08 0.34 -13.49
N GLU A 215 21.63 -0.30 -14.50
CA GLU A 215 23.05 -0.66 -14.55
C GLU A 215 23.82 0.31 -15.47
N LYS A 216 24.99 0.76 -15.03
CA LYS A 216 25.89 1.60 -15.83
C LYS A 216 27.34 1.24 -15.53
N LYS A 217 28.07 0.77 -16.56
CA LYS A 217 29.47 0.31 -16.47
C LYS A 217 29.66 -0.78 -15.39
N GLY A 218 28.84 -1.82 -15.41
CA GLY A 218 28.89 -2.95 -14.46
C GLY A 218 28.46 -2.61 -13.02
N LYS A 219 27.97 -1.39 -12.78
CA LYS A 219 27.54 -0.93 -11.45
C LYS A 219 26.05 -0.61 -11.47
N ILE A 220 25.33 -1.19 -10.52
CA ILE A 220 23.92 -0.87 -10.28
C ILE A 220 23.84 0.52 -9.61
N LYS A 221 22.97 1.38 -10.12
CA LYS A 221 22.76 2.76 -9.67
C LYS A 221 21.29 3.03 -9.39
N PHE A 222 21.06 4.08 -8.60
CA PHE A 222 19.72 4.53 -8.20
C PHE A 222 19.48 5.97 -8.68
N GLY A 223 18.31 6.19 -9.28
CA GLY A 223 17.87 7.47 -9.84
C GLY A 223 17.04 8.33 -8.88
N LEU A 224 16.23 9.21 -9.47
CA LEU A 224 15.32 10.16 -8.80
C LEU A 224 13.83 9.90 -9.10
N SER A 225 13.49 8.66 -9.46
CA SER A 225 12.11 8.22 -9.72
C SER A 225 11.56 7.35 -8.60
N CYS A 226 12.30 7.16 -7.51
CA CYS A 226 11.93 6.28 -6.41
C CYS A 226 10.57 6.67 -5.80
N ASN A 227 9.71 5.68 -5.56
CA ASN A 227 8.43 5.86 -4.88
C ASN A 227 8.45 5.37 -3.42
N GLY A 228 9.63 5.05 -2.89
CA GLY A 228 9.82 4.60 -1.50
C GLY A 228 9.19 3.24 -1.19
N CYS A 229 8.87 2.40 -2.18
CA CYS A 229 8.09 1.19 -1.92
C CYS A 229 8.84 0.04 -1.23
N MET A 230 10.17 0.14 -1.11
CA MET A 230 11.06 -0.87 -0.51
C MET A 230 11.06 -2.26 -1.15
N ARG A 231 10.40 -2.44 -2.31
CA ARG A 231 10.38 -3.72 -3.04
C ARG A 231 11.80 -4.22 -3.30
N CYS A 232 12.70 -3.36 -3.77
CA CYS A 232 14.09 -3.74 -4.07
C CYS A 232 14.86 -4.19 -2.82
N VAL A 233 14.66 -3.51 -1.69
CA VAL A 233 15.31 -3.82 -0.41
C VAL A 233 14.90 -5.19 0.09
N TYR A 234 13.59 -5.48 0.11
CA TYR A 234 13.08 -6.72 0.70
C TYR A 234 12.98 -7.92 -0.25
N SER A 235 13.07 -7.69 -1.56
CA SER A 235 13.17 -8.80 -2.53
C SER A 235 14.60 -9.22 -2.84
N CYS A 236 15.61 -8.50 -2.34
CA CYS A 236 17.01 -8.86 -2.55
C CYS A 236 17.35 -10.15 -1.78
N PRO A 237 17.72 -11.25 -2.47
CA PRO A 237 17.99 -12.54 -1.81
C PRO A 237 19.22 -12.51 -0.88
N LYS A 238 20.10 -11.53 -1.08
CA LYS A 238 21.32 -11.33 -0.26
C LYS A 238 21.23 -10.11 0.64
N VAL A 239 20.08 -9.43 0.71
CA VAL A 239 19.87 -8.22 1.53
C VAL A 239 20.96 -7.15 1.27
N ALA A 240 21.36 -7.02 0.01
CA ALA A 240 22.51 -6.20 -0.39
C ALA A 240 22.16 -4.71 -0.60
N ILE A 241 20.87 -4.36 -0.68
CA ILE A 241 20.44 -2.97 -0.89
C ILE A 241 20.11 -2.32 0.46
N LYS A 242 20.79 -1.23 0.80
CA LYS A 242 20.66 -0.53 2.09
C LYS A 242 20.73 0.97 1.88
N TYR A 243 20.21 1.74 2.83
CA TYR A 243 20.44 3.19 2.88
C TYR A 243 21.85 3.49 3.37
N ARG A 244 22.54 4.44 2.73
CA ARG A 244 23.89 4.87 3.12
C ARG A 244 23.83 5.76 4.34
N HIS A 245 23.05 6.84 4.28
CA HIS A 245 22.90 7.82 5.36
C HIS A 245 21.57 7.65 6.10
N LEU A 246 20.49 7.33 5.40
CA LEU A 246 19.13 7.23 5.95
C LEU A 246 18.81 5.85 6.54
N LYS A 247 19.72 5.31 7.34
CA LYS A 247 19.66 3.93 7.87
C LYS A 247 18.37 3.61 8.64
N PHE A 248 17.70 4.64 9.17
CA PHE A 248 16.44 4.52 9.92
C PHE A 248 15.20 4.20 9.05
N PHE A 249 15.29 4.31 7.72
CA PHE A 249 14.16 4.01 6.81
C PHE A 249 13.99 2.54 6.45
N SER A 250 14.91 1.66 6.87
CA SER A 250 14.77 0.23 6.70
C SER A 250 14.55 -0.47 8.03
N VAL A 251 13.52 -1.31 8.09
CA VAL A 251 13.21 -2.13 9.27
C VAL A 251 14.43 -2.97 9.68
N PRO A 252 14.93 -2.84 10.92
CA PRO A 252 16.06 -3.62 11.41
C PRO A 252 15.83 -5.13 11.31
N GLY A 253 16.81 -5.89 10.83
CA GLY A 253 16.70 -7.35 10.67
C GLY A 253 15.81 -7.81 9.50
N GLY A 254 15.39 -6.88 8.63
CA GLY A 254 14.61 -7.18 7.43
C GLY A 254 13.11 -7.34 7.68
N TYR A 255 12.38 -7.57 6.59
CA TYR A 255 10.93 -7.71 6.59
C TYR A 255 10.54 -8.80 5.59
N ASN A 256 9.74 -9.77 6.03
CA ASN A 256 9.11 -10.77 5.16
C ASN A 256 7.80 -11.24 5.80
N ILE A 257 6.69 -10.68 5.33
CA ILE A 257 5.38 -10.95 5.92
C ILE A 257 4.96 -12.41 5.81
N LYS A 258 5.31 -13.09 4.71
CA LYS A 258 4.99 -14.51 4.53
C LYS A 258 5.71 -15.36 5.58
N LYS A 259 6.98 -15.07 5.84
CA LYS A 259 7.78 -15.74 6.89
C LYS A 259 7.24 -15.47 8.28
N VAL A 260 6.77 -14.24 8.56
CA VAL A 260 6.18 -13.91 9.87
C VAL A 260 4.88 -14.68 10.09
N LEU A 261 4.01 -14.73 9.07
CA LEU A 261 2.73 -15.41 9.18
C LEU A 261 2.84 -16.94 9.20
N SER A 262 3.92 -17.53 8.65
CA SER A 262 4.11 -18.98 8.62
C SER A 262 4.64 -19.61 9.92
N LYS A 263 5.18 -18.81 10.85
CA LYS A 263 5.72 -19.33 12.11
C LYS A 263 4.60 -19.59 13.13
N THR A 264 4.75 -20.57 14.01
CA THR A 264 3.90 -20.77 15.20
C THR A 264 4.41 -19.92 16.37
N TYR A 265 3.51 -19.35 17.17
CA TYR A 265 3.87 -18.58 18.37
C TYR A 265 2.86 -18.87 19.48
N ASP A 266 3.34 -18.76 20.72
CA ASP A 266 2.51 -18.80 21.92
C ASP A 266 1.68 -17.52 22.02
N GLN A 267 0.36 -17.64 21.86
CA GLN A 267 -0.55 -16.50 21.88
C GLN A 267 -0.75 -15.89 23.28
N SER A 268 -0.26 -16.54 24.33
CA SER A 268 -0.40 -16.07 25.71
C SER A 268 0.64 -15.01 26.10
N LYS A 269 1.69 -14.80 25.30
CA LYS A 269 2.82 -13.92 25.63
C LYS A 269 2.87 -12.67 24.77
N MET A 270 2.04 -11.68 25.07
CA MET A 270 2.11 -10.38 24.38
C MET A 270 3.43 -9.65 24.70
N PRO A 271 4.07 -8.99 23.71
CA PRO A 271 5.24 -8.15 23.95
C PRO A 271 4.89 -6.89 24.74
N ASP A 272 5.84 -6.41 25.56
CA ASP A 272 5.66 -5.25 26.44
C ASP A 272 5.36 -3.94 25.70
N LYS A 273 5.86 -3.79 24.47
CA LYS A 273 5.69 -2.58 23.66
C LYS A 273 4.88 -2.87 22.41
N VAL A 274 3.69 -2.27 22.34
CA VAL A 274 2.82 -2.31 21.17
C VAL A 274 2.71 -0.94 20.48
N PRO A 275 2.46 -0.88 19.16
CA PRO A 275 2.19 0.38 18.48
C PRO A 275 1.02 1.13 19.12
N PRO A 276 1.03 2.48 19.19
CA PRO A 276 -0.01 3.25 19.88
C PRO A 276 -1.45 3.03 19.38
N PHE A 277 -1.62 2.57 18.14
CA PHE A 277 -2.93 2.29 17.55
C PHE A 277 -3.39 0.84 17.76
N PHE A 278 -2.53 -0.04 18.27
CA PHE A 278 -2.71 -1.49 18.24
C PHE A 278 -3.97 -1.95 18.95
N ASN A 279 -4.12 -1.67 20.25
CA ASN A 279 -5.27 -2.10 21.06
C ASN A 279 -6.59 -1.64 20.43
N ARG A 280 -6.68 -0.35 20.13
CA ARG A 280 -7.86 0.22 19.47
C ARG A 280 -8.15 -0.46 18.12
N TYR A 281 -7.14 -0.78 17.33
CA TYR A 281 -7.34 -1.41 16.03
C TYR A 281 -7.81 -2.87 16.13
N ILE A 282 -7.38 -3.61 17.16
CA ILE A 282 -7.83 -5.00 17.34
C ILE A 282 -9.23 -5.07 17.99
N GLU A 283 -9.58 -4.11 18.84
CA GLU A 283 -10.86 -4.06 19.57
C GLU A 283 -11.99 -3.38 18.77
N ASP A 284 -11.70 -2.30 18.07
CA ASP A 284 -12.70 -1.48 17.36
C ASP A 284 -12.80 -1.89 15.88
N ASP A 285 -13.84 -2.65 15.55
CA ASP A 285 -14.14 -3.06 14.18
C ASP A 285 -14.64 -1.93 13.25
N THR A 286 -14.90 -0.74 13.80
CA THR A 286 -15.29 0.44 13.02
C THR A 286 -14.09 1.24 12.52
N MET A 287 -12.87 0.96 13.00
CA MET A 287 -11.60 1.51 12.48
C MET A 287 -11.20 0.89 11.14
#